data_AF-A0A6B3HDD6-F1
#
_entry.id   AF-A0A6B3HDD6-F1
#
_cell.length_a   1.000
_cell.length_b   1.000
_cell.length_c   1.000
_cell.angle_alpha   90.00
_cell.angle_beta   90.00
_cell.angle_gamma   90.00
#
_symmetry.space_group_name_H-M   'P 1'
#
loop_
_entity.id
_entity.type
_entity.pdbx_description
1 polymer ?
#
loop_
_entity_poly.entity_id
_entity_poly.type
_entity_poly.pdbx_seq_one_letter_code
_entity_poly.pdbx_strand_id
1 'polypeptide(L)'
;ALFDAALQTVGLSGLAEDGATALMPFSWRGVRLHATGATVLRVQLSVTGQGEVRLDAADALGSPVLTVDSLTLRPLSGGTAGAAVAASVRDALFRVEWVPVSTAEAEAEAEVAEAVRLSVGEGLADLPGSPDVVVAPCPPGQRASPHWALELVRGWLTDDRFANSRLVLLTRDAVVTSPEDTPDLEHAAIWGL
;
A
#
# COMPACT_ATOMS: atom_id res chain seq x y z
N ALA A 1 -8.45 -26.72 -23.54
CA ALA A 1 -7.12 -26.63 -22.91
C ALA A 1 -6.00 -26.50 -23.96
N LEU A 2 -5.79 -27.46 -24.86
CA LEU A 2 -4.64 -27.44 -25.80
C LEU A 2 -4.58 -26.18 -26.69
N PHE A 3 -5.73 -25.75 -27.20
CA PHE A 3 -5.81 -24.50 -27.97
C PHE A 3 -5.56 -23.26 -27.10
N ASP A 4 -6.08 -23.23 -25.87
CA ASP A 4 -5.86 -22.12 -24.94
C ASP A 4 -4.37 -21.97 -24.59
N ALA A 5 -3.66 -23.08 -24.34
CA ALA A 5 -2.22 -23.08 -24.13
C ALA A 5 -1.44 -22.51 -25.32
N ALA A 6 -1.91 -22.73 -26.55
CA ALA A 6 -1.31 -22.09 -27.73
C ALA A 6 -1.51 -20.56 -27.71
N LEU A 7 -2.66 -20.07 -27.26
CA LEU A 7 -2.94 -18.64 -27.17
C LEU A 7 -2.16 -17.94 -26.05
N GLN A 8 -1.83 -18.66 -24.97
CA GLN A 8 -0.97 -18.12 -23.92
C GLN A 8 0.41 -17.71 -24.45
N THR A 9 0.89 -18.31 -25.54
CA THR A 9 2.18 -17.95 -26.17
C THR A 9 2.16 -16.61 -26.90
N VAL A 10 0.98 -16.02 -27.13
CA VAL A 10 0.85 -14.71 -27.78
C VAL A 10 1.59 -13.60 -27.01
N GLY A 11 1.70 -13.72 -25.68
CA GLY A 11 2.50 -12.81 -24.86
C GLY A 11 4.00 -12.78 -25.21
N LEU A 12 4.50 -13.79 -25.94
CA LEU A 12 5.89 -13.92 -26.38
C LEU A 12 6.11 -13.40 -27.82
N SER A 13 5.08 -12.87 -28.48
CA SER A 13 5.13 -12.45 -29.88
C SER A 13 5.93 -11.17 -30.15
N GLY A 14 6.39 -10.47 -29.10
CA GLY A 14 7.06 -9.17 -29.24
C GLY A 14 6.14 -8.03 -29.70
N LEU A 15 4.82 -8.28 -29.73
CA LEU A 15 3.80 -7.28 -30.10
C LEU A 15 3.41 -6.34 -28.95
N ALA A 16 3.84 -6.63 -27.72
CA ALA A 16 3.57 -5.79 -26.58
C ALA A 16 4.49 -4.56 -26.62
N GLU A 17 3.91 -3.36 -26.67
CA GLU A 17 4.66 -2.11 -26.46
C GLU A 17 5.20 -2.04 -25.02
N ASP A 18 6.29 -1.30 -24.80
CA ASP A 18 6.87 -1.08 -23.48
C ASP A 18 5.79 -0.58 -22.50
N GLY A 19 5.48 -1.39 -21.48
CA GLY A 19 4.45 -1.11 -20.47
C GLY A 19 3.11 -1.83 -20.66
N ALA A 20 2.90 -2.55 -21.77
CA ALA A 20 1.75 -3.43 -21.95
C ALA A 20 2.00 -4.78 -21.24
N THR A 21 1.25 -5.06 -20.18
CA THR A 21 1.45 -6.24 -19.33
C THR A 21 0.76 -7.51 -19.84
N ALA A 22 -0.23 -7.40 -20.75
CA ALA A 22 -0.87 -8.56 -21.37
C ALA A 22 -1.68 -8.18 -22.62
N LEU A 23 -1.48 -8.92 -23.72
CA LEU A 23 -2.32 -8.91 -24.92
C LEU A 23 -3.34 -10.05 -24.86
N MET A 24 -4.59 -9.75 -25.18
CA MET A 24 -5.68 -10.73 -25.18
C MET A 24 -6.30 -10.89 -26.56
N PRO A 25 -6.65 -12.13 -26.97
CA PRO A 25 -7.49 -12.40 -28.13
C PRO A 25 -8.79 -11.58 -28.09
N PHE A 26 -9.09 -10.81 -29.14
CA PHE A 26 -10.29 -9.97 -29.23
C PHE A 26 -11.20 -10.38 -30.38
N SER A 27 -10.68 -10.46 -31.61
CA SER A 27 -11.47 -10.82 -32.79
C SER A 27 -10.75 -11.84 -33.68
N TRP A 28 -11.55 -12.71 -34.29
CA TRP A 28 -11.09 -13.86 -35.07
C TRP A 28 -11.69 -13.82 -36.46
N ARG A 29 -10.87 -14.11 -37.48
CA ARG A 29 -11.31 -14.17 -38.88
C ARG A 29 -10.68 -15.36 -39.59
N GLY A 30 -11.47 -16.01 -40.45
CA GLY A 30 -11.00 -17.13 -41.26
C GLY A 30 -10.62 -18.38 -40.45
N VAL A 31 -11.33 -18.62 -39.34
CA VAL A 31 -11.13 -19.82 -38.51
C VAL A 31 -11.60 -21.06 -39.29
N ARG A 32 -10.71 -22.03 -39.47
CA ARG A 32 -10.97 -23.29 -40.17
C ARG A 32 -10.40 -24.45 -39.39
N LEU A 33 -11.27 -25.39 -39.01
CA LEU A 33 -10.88 -26.64 -38.35
C LEU A 33 -10.77 -27.74 -39.41
N HIS A 34 -9.61 -28.37 -39.50
CA HIS A 34 -9.30 -29.40 -40.50
C HIS A 34 -9.42 -30.82 -39.93
N ALA A 35 -9.13 -30.99 -38.64
CA ALA A 35 -9.17 -32.28 -37.95
C ALA A 35 -9.59 -32.12 -36.49
N THR A 36 -10.06 -33.21 -35.87
CA THR A 36 -10.41 -33.28 -34.44
C THR A 36 -9.66 -34.43 -33.76
N GLY A 37 -9.60 -34.45 -32.43
CA GLY A 37 -8.97 -35.53 -31.67
C GLY A 37 -7.45 -35.43 -31.49
N ALA A 38 -6.82 -34.35 -31.96
CA ALA A 38 -5.39 -34.10 -31.72
C ALA A 38 -5.12 -33.92 -30.21
N THR A 39 -4.17 -34.68 -29.68
CA THR A 39 -3.71 -34.59 -28.28
C THR A 39 -2.47 -33.71 -28.12
N VAL A 40 -1.81 -33.37 -29.23
CA VAL A 40 -0.63 -32.50 -29.30
C VAL A 40 -0.81 -31.55 -30.48
N LEU A 41 -0.45 -30.27 -30.29
CA LEU A 41 -0.40 -29.26 -31.36
C LEU A 41 1.01 -28.70 -31.48
N ARG A 42 1.48 -28.56 -32.72
CA ARG A 42 2.59 -27.69 -33.13
C ARG A 42 1.99 -26.44 -33.73
N VAL A 43 2.31 -25.27 -33.18
CA VAL A 43 1.66 -24.01 -33.54
C VAL A 43 2.69 -23.04 -34.09
N GLN A 44 2.36 -22.44 -35.22
CA GLN A 44 3.10 -21.32 -35.80
C GLN A 44 2.24 -20.06 -35.65
N LEU A 45 2.81 -19.05 -35.00
CA LEU A 45 2.26 -17.70 -34.91
C LEU A 45 3.08 -16.78 -35.79
N SER A 46 2.44 -16.05 -36.69
CA SER A 46 3.10 -15.08 -37.57
C SER A 46 2.45 -13.71 -37.41
N VAL A 47 3.24 -12.69 -37.11
CA VAL A 47 2.76 -11.31 -37.03
C VAL A 47 2.40 -10.82 -38.43
N THR A 48 1.17 -10.33 -38.61
CA THR A 48 0.66 -9.83 -39.90
C THR A 48 0.38 -8.33 -39.91
N GLY A 49 0.34 -7.69 -38.74
CA GLY A 49 0.06 -6.26 -38.57
C GLY A 49 0.22 -5.83 -37.11
N GLN A 50 -0.06 -4.55 -36.82
CA GLN A 50 -0.04 -4.05 -35.44
C GLN A 50 -1.13 -4.73 -34.61
N GLY A 51 -0.72 -5.53 -33.61
CA GLY A 51 -1.64 -6.29 -32.78
C GLY A 51 -2.40 -7.39 -33.53
N GLU A 52 -1.89 -7.89 -34.65
CA GLU A 52 -2.56 -8.93 -35.45
C GLU A 52 -1.61 -10.08 -35.77
N VAL A 53 -2.11 -11.31 -35.59
CA VAL A 53 -1.36 -12.55 -35.87
C VAL A 53 -2.18 -13.53 -36.71
N ARG A 54 -1.48 -14.30 -37.55
CA ARG A 54 -1.99 -15.55 -38.15
C ARG A 54 -1.58 -16.74 -37.28
N LEU A 55 -2.47 -17.72 -37.14
CA LEU A 55 -2.20 -18.96 -36.41
C LEU A 55 -2.45 -20.17 -37.32
N ASP A 56 -1.43 -21.01 -37.45
CA ASP A 56 -1.55 -22.33 -38.08
C ASP A 56 -1.13 -23.41 -37.07
N ALA A 57 -1.97 -24.43 -36.89
CA ALA A 57 -1.74 -25.52 -35.96
C ALA A 57 -1.82 -26.88 -36.67
N ALA A 58 -0.83 -27.72 -36.41
CA ALA A 58 -0.73 -29.08 -36.92
C ALA A 58 -0.59 -30.09 -35.77
N ASP A 59 -0.90 -31.35 -36.02
CA ASP A 59 -0.68 -32.44 -35.06
C ASP A 59 0.80 -32.84 -34.94
N ALA A 60 1.09 -33.89 -34.18
CA ALA A 60 2.47 -34.39 -33.99
C ALA A 60 3.10 -34.93 -35.30
N LEU A 61 2.29 -35.31 -36.28
CA LEU A 61 2.71 -35.83 -37.59
C LEU A 61 2.80 -34.72 -38.65
N GLY A 62 2.39 -33.50 -38.32
CA GLY A 62 2.36 -32.36 -39.25
C GLY A 62 1.06 -32.22 -40.04
N SER A 63 0.03 -33.03 -39.74
CA SER A 63 -1.28 -32.89 -40.39
C SER A 63 -1.98 -31.61 -39.90
N PRO A 64 -2.57 -30.79 -40.78
CA PRO A 64 -3.29 -29.59 -40.37
C PRO A 64 -4.44 -29.90 -39.42
N VAL A 65 -4.56 -29.12 -38.33
CA VAL A 65 -5.65 -29.23 -37.35
C VAL A 65 -6.50 -27.96 -37.34
N LEU A 66 -5.89 -26.79 -37.28
CA LEU A 66 -6.60 -25.50 -37.20
C LEU A 66 -5.83 -24.42 -37.96
N THR A 67 -6.54 -23.58 -38.70
CA THR A 67 -6.02 -22.34 -39.28
C THR A 67 -6.88 -21.17 -38.80
N VAL A 68 -6.24 -20.04 -38.50
CA VAL A 68 -6.86 -18.76 -38.24
C VAL A 68 -6.16 -17.74 -39.11
N ASP A 69 -6.86 -17.19 -40.10
CA ASP A 69 -6.27 -16.25 -41.04
C ASP A 69 -5.89 -14.92 -40.38
N SER A 70 -6.67 -14.48 -39.39
CA SER A 70 -6.40 -13.27 -38.60
C SER A 70 -6.96 -13.38 -37.19
N LEU A 71 -6.11 -13.09 -36.21
CA LEU A 71 -6.42 -12.94 -34.80
C LEU A 71 -5.95 -11.55 -34.34
N THR A 72 -6.90 -10.68 -34.04
CA THR A 72 -6.64 -9.37 -33.46
C THR A 72 -6.47 -9.50 -31.95
N LEU A 73 -5.41 -8.90 -31.46
CA LEU A 73 -5.01 -8.86 -30.07
C LEU A 73 -5.20 -7.45 -29.55
N ARG A 74 -5.78 -7.34 -28.35
CA ARG A 74 -5.95 -6.06 -27.69
C ARG A 74 -5.20 -6.03 -26.36
N PRO A 75 -4.59 -4.90 -26.01
CA PRO A 75 -4.16 -4.68 -24.64
C PRO A 75 -5.35 -4.79 -23.71
N LEU A 76 -5.17 -5.44 -22.57
CA LEU A 76 -6.09 -5.28 -21.46
C LEU A 76 -5.96 -3.85 -20.95
N SER A 77 -6.96 -3.01 -21.26
CA SER A 77 -7.07 -1.66 -20.72
C SER A 77 -7.41 -1.72 -19.23
N GLY A 78 -6.38 -1.88 -18.40
CA GLY A 78 -6.41 -1.66 -16.95
C GLY A 78 -5.07 -1.05 -16.57
N GLY A 79 -5.07 0.13 -15.96
CA GLY A 79 -3.88 0.99 -15.82
C GLY A 79 -2.68 0.30 -15.17
N THR A 80 -1.73 -0.16 -15.98
CA THR A 80 -0.57 -0.94 -15.53
C THR A 80 0.63 -0.12 -15.16
N ALA A 81 0.68 1.16 -15.56
CA ALA A 81 1.49 2.14 -14.84
C ALA A 81 1.09 2.16 -13.36
N GLY A 82 -0.21 2.14 -13.06
CA GLY A 82 -0.73 2.08 -11.69
C GLY A 82 -0.45 0.74 -11.00
N ALA A 83 -0.61 -0.40 -11.69
CA ALA A 83 -0.43 -1.72 -11.09
C ALA A 83 1.05 -2.10 -10.83
N ALA A 84 1.95 -1.77 -11.76
CA ALA A 84 3.39 -1.98 -11.59
C ALA A 84 3.97 -1.03 -10.54
N VAL A 85 3.54 0.25 -10.53
CA VAL A 85 3.89 1.20 -9.46
C VAL A 85 3.29 0.77 -8.12
N ALA A 86 2.05 0.26 -8.08
CA ALA A 86 1.45 -0.24 -6.85
C ALA A 86 2.10 -1.54 -6.34
N ALA A 87 2.71 -2.34 -7.21
CA ALA A 87 3.54 -3.46 -6.80
C ALA A 87 4.89 -2.97 -6.24
N SER A 88 5.55 -2.02 -6.89
CA SER A 88 6.82 -1.46 -6.40
C SER A 88 6.69 -0.64 -5.11
N VAL A 89 5.56 0.06 -4.92
CA VAL A 89 5.27 0.79 -3.68
C VAL A 89 4.94 -0.17 -2.53
N ARG A 90 4.32 -1.32 -2.81
CA ARG A 90 4.04 -2.34 -1.78
C ARG A 90 5.31 -2.94 -1.19
N ASP A 91 6.37 -3.06 -1.99
CA ASP A 91 7.67 -3.58 -1.57
C ASP A 91 8.71 -2.48 -1.27
N ALA A 92 8.28 -1.21 -1.21
CA ALA A 92 9.17 -0.09 -0.92
C ALA A 92 9.50 -0.01 0.58
N LEU A 93 10.73 0.41 0.89
CA LEU A 93 11.11 0.81 2.25
C LEU A 93 10.64 2.25 2.48
N PHE A 94 9.84 2.45 3.51
CA PHE A 94 9.39 3.77 3.95
C PHE A 94 10.26 4.27 5.10
N ARG A 95 10.51 5.58 5.14
CA ARG A 95 11.14 6.28 6.28
C ARG A 95 10.16 7.29 6.86
N VAL A 96 10.19 7.46 8.17
CA VAL A 96 9.51 8.58 8.83
C VAL A 96 10.35 9.84 8.56
N GLU A 97 9.70 10.88 8.04
CA GLU A 97 10.29 12.19 7.86
C GLU A 97 9.51 13.20 8.70
N TRP A 98 10.22 13.88 9.59
CA TRP A 98 9.65 14.92 10.44
C TRP A 98 9.70 16.25 9.71
N VAL A 99 8.52 16.80 9.40
CA VAL A 99 8.41 18.13 8.78
C VAL A 99 8.23 19.18 9.89
N PRO A 100 9.14 20.16 10.02
CA PRO A 100 8.99 21.23 11.00
C PRO A 100 7.71 22.02 10.74
N VAL A 101 6.88 22.17 11.76
CA VAL A 101 5.72 23.07 11.73
C VAL A 101 6.16 24.40 12.30
N SER A 102 6.01 25.49 11.54
CA SER A 102 6.24 26.83 12.07
C SER A 102 5.13 27.17 13.05
N THR A 103 5.46 27.29 14.34
CA THR A 103 4.57 27.95 15.29
C THR A 103 4.63 29.44 14.99
N ALA A 104 3.61 29.97 14.30
CA ALA A 104 3.38 31.40 14.36
C ALA A 104 3.22 31.76 15.84
N GLU A 105 3.96 32.74 16.35
CA GLU A 105 3.57 33.42 17.58
C GLU A 105 2.13 33.89 17.31
N ALA A 106 1.17 33.19 17.91
CA ALA A 106 -0.23 33.41 17.63
C ALA A 106 -0.62 34.76 18.22
N GLU A 107 -0.48 35.84 17.45
CA GLU A 107 -1.40 36.97 17.55
C GLU A 107 -2.74 36.52 16.95
N ALA A 108 -3.49 35.67 17.66
CA ALA A 108 -4.85 35.34 17.26
C ALA A 108 -5.69 34.85 18.42
N GLU A 109 -6.81 35.55 18.60
CA GLU A 109 -8.05 35.13 19.28
C GLU A 109 -8.61 33.83 18.66
N ALA A 110 -7.88 32.73 18.74
CA ALA A 110 -8.47 31.41 18.62
C ALA A 110 -9.25 31.13 19.91
N GLU A 111 -10.44 30.53 19.81
CA GLU A 111 -11.10 29.89 20.95
C GLU A 111 -10.09 28.92 21.57
N VAL A 112 -9.46 29.35 22.68
CA VAL A 112 -8.42 28.56 23.34
C VAL A 112 -9.16 27.42 24.03
N ALA A 113 -9.16 26.25 23.39
CA ALA A 113 -9.56 25.01 24.03
C ALA A 113 -8.84 24.93 25.39
N GLU A 114 -9.58 24.69 26.47
CA GLU A 114 -9.00 24.73 27.82
C GLU A 114 -7.94 23.62 27.94
N ALA A 115 -6.67 24.02 27.95
CA ALA A 115 -5.54 23.12 28.01
C ALA A 115 -4.94 23.12 29.42
N VAL A 116 -5.02 21.99 30.11
CA VAL A 116 -4.43 21.80 31.44
C VAL A 116 -3.19 20.92 31.32
N ARG A 117 -2.08 21.34 31.93
CA ARG A 117 -0.85 20.56 31.98
C ARG A 117 -0.69 19.94 33.36
N LEU A 118 -0.56 18.61 33.41
CA LEU A 118 -0.29 17.88 34.65
C LEU A 118 1.14 18.18 35.14
N SER A 119 1.26 18.43 36.44
CA SER A 119 2.54 18.49 37.13
C SER A 119 3.03 17.08 37.50
N VAL A 120 4.33 16.94 37.74
CA VAL A 120 4.90 15.68 38.21
C VAL A 120 4.28 15.33 39.57
N GLY A 121 3.60 14.19 39.65
CA GLY A 121 2.94 13.70 40.85
C GLY A 121 1.43 13.98 40.92
N GLU A 122 0.87 14.75 39.99
CA GLU A 122 -0.58 14.88 39.82
C GLU A 122 -1.13 13.72 38.99
N GLY A 123 -2.32 13.24 39.36
CA GLY A 123 -3.07 12.23 38.61
C GLY A 123 -4.33 12.80 37.98
N LEU A 124 -5.05 11.96 37.21
CA LEU A 124 -6.31 12.34 36.56
C LEU A 124 -7.40 12.76 37.55
N ALA A 125 -7.32 12.32 38.81
CA ALA A 125 -8.26 12.69 39.86
C ALA A 125 -8.11 14.16 40.30
N ASP A 126 -6.93 14.75 40.09
CA ASP A 126 -6.60 16.11 40.52
C ASP A 126 -7.01 17.18 39.50
N LEU A 127 -7.49 16.75 38.31
CA LEU A 127 -7.91 17.65 37.24
C LEU A 127 -9.23 18.37 37.57
N PRO A 128 -9.30 19.69 37.34
CA PRO A 128 -10.54 20.44 37.49
C PRO A 128 -11.49 20.12 36.32
N GLY A 129 -12.64 19.52 36.62
CA GLY A 129 -13.70 19.29 35.62
C GLY A 129 -13.26 18.37 34.47
N SER A 130 -13.54 18.80 33.25
CA SER A 130 -13.26 18.07 32.00
C SER A 130 -12.66 19.03 30.96
N PRO A 131 -11.36 19.37 31.06
CA PRO A 131 -10.72 20.26 30.10
C PRO A 131 -10.71 19.64 28.70
N ASP A 132 -10.67 20.47 27.66
CA ASP A 132 -10.66 20.00 26.27
C ASP A 132 -9.36 19.24 25.95
N VAL A 133 -8.24 19.67 26.53
CA VAL A 133 -6.92 19.06 26.33
C VAL A 133 -6.19 18.90 27.67
N VAL A 134 -5.67 17.70 27.92
CA VAL A 134 -4.79 17.40 29.06
C VAL A 134 -3.41 17.05 28.52
N VAL A 135 -2.41 17.84 28.87
CA VAL A 135 -1.01 17.59 28.52
C VAL A 135 -0.31 16.93 29.71
N ALA A 136 0.12 15.68 29.55
CA ALA A 136 0.74 14.88 30.58
C ALA A 136 2.24 14.65 30.27
N PRO A 137 3.16 15.36 30.94
CA PRO A 137 4.60 15.14 30.78
C PRO A 137 4.99 13.75 31.27
N CYS A 138 5.64 12.96 30.42
CA CYS A 138 6.17 11.67 30.81
C CYS A 138 7.28 11.85 31.85
N PRO A 139 7.21 11.16 33.01
CA PRO A 139 8.24 11.27 34.03
C PRO A 139 9.53 10.58 33.57
N PRO A 140 10.71 11.11 33.94
CA PRO A 140 11.99 10.46 33.64
C PRO A 140 12.21 9.22 34.54
N GLY A 141 12.90 8.18 34.04
CA GLY A 141 13.45 7.09 34.86
C GLY A 141 13.22 5.67 34.30
N GLN A 142 14.32 5.00 33.93
CA GLN A 142 14.57 3.66 33.34
C GLN A 142 13.46 2.64 33.10
N ARG A 143 12.40 2.58 33.90
CA ARG A 143 11.31 1.60 33.76
C ARG A 143 9.92 2.14 34.09
N ALA A 144 9.83 3.36 34.62
CA ALA A 144 8.57 3.91 35.10
C ALA A 144 7.71 4.47 33.95
N SER A 145 8.33 5.01 32.90
CA SER A 145 7.61 5.84 31.91
C SER A 145 6.56 5.08 31.08
N PRO A 146 6.81 3.87 30.53
CA PRO A 146 5.79 3.14 29.78
C PRO A 146 4.68 2.56 30.66
N HIS A 147 5.03 2.05 31.85
CA HIS A 147 4.04 1.52 32.79
C HIS A 147 3.13 2.63 33.30
N TRP A 148 3.70 3.77 33.68
CA TRP A 148 2.96 4.97 34.07
C TRP A 148 2.07 5.47 32.93
N ALA A 149 2.59 5.55 31.69
CA ALA A 149 1.82 6.00 30.55
C ALA A 149 0.63 5.06 30.27
N LEU A 150 0.85 3.75 30.36
CA LEU A 150 -0.21 2.75 30.21
C LEU A 150 -1.27 2.87 31.31
N GLU A 151 -0.86 3.06 32.57
CA GLU A 151 -1.78 3.29 33.68
C GLU A 151 -2.60 4.57 33.49
N LEU A 152 -1.96 5.66 33.04
CA LEU A 152 -2.63 6.92 32.74
C LEU A 152 -3.66 6.76 31.60
N VAL A 153 -3.28 6.12 30.50
CA VAL A 153 -4.17 5.87 29.35
C VAL A 153 -5.34 4.97 29.75
N ARG A 154 -5.10 3.92 30.54
CA ARG A 154 -6.17 3.05 31.04
C ARG A 154 -7.13 3.81 31.97
N GLY A 155 -6.59 4.61 32.88
CA GLY A 155 -7.39 5.47 33.76
C GLY A 155 -8.23 6.46 32.95
N TRP A 156 -7.62 7.10 31.96
CA TRP A 156 -8.29 8.04 31.05
C TRP A 156 -9.46 7.39 30.30
N LEU A 157 -9.22 6.24 29.68
CA LEU A 157 -10.24 5.53 28.88
C LEU A 157 -11.38 4.94 29.73
N THR A 158 -11.18 4.77 31.04
CA THR A 158 -12.21 4.22 31.95
C THR A 158 -13.06 5.31 32.58
N ASP A 159 -12.64 6.58 32.49
CA ASP A 159 -13.30 7.70 33.14
C ASP A 159 -14.13 8.50 32.14
N ASP A 160 -15.45 8.33 32.19
CA ASP A 160 -16.43 8.96 31.29
C ASP A 160 -16.36 10.49 31.29
N ARG A 161 -15.77 11.11 32.34
CA ARG A 161 -15.55 12.57 32.40
C ARG A 161 -14.69 13.07 31.24
N PHE A 162 -13.82 12.23 30.70
CA PHE A 162 -12.87 12.58 29.64
C PHE A 162 -13.30 12.15 28.23
N ALA A 163 -14.56 11.70 28.05
CA ALA A 163 -15.06 11.20 26.77
C ALA A 163 -14.95 12.21 25.61
N ASN A 164 -15.03 13.51 25.92
CA ASN A 164 -14.88 14.60 24.94
C ASN A 164 -13.52 15.32 25.03
N SER A 165 -12.65 14.89 25.94
CA SER A 165 -11.33 15.48 26.18
C SER A 165 -10.26 14.77 25.37
N ARG A 166 -9.12 15.44 25.16
CA ARG A 166 -7.94 14.85 24.50
C ARG A 166 -6.78 14.71 25.47
N LEU A 167 -6.23 13.50 25.58
CA LEU A 167 -4.98 13.26 26.31
C LEU A 167 -3.78 13.41 25.35
N VAL A 168 -2.81 14.22 25.74
CA VAL A 168 -1.55 14.43 25.03
C VAL A 168 -0.40 14.00 25.94
N LEU A 169 0.27 12.91 25.60
CA LEU A 169 1.50 12.48 26.27
C LEU A 169 2.68 13.29 25.75
N LEU A 170 3.32 14.06 26.63
CA LEU A 170 4.48 14.88 26.27
C LEU A 170 5.76 14.12 26.60
N THR A 171 6.39 13.58 25.57
CA THR A 171 7.69 12.94 25.64
C THR A 171 8.82 13.92 25.32
N ARG A 172 10.01 13.65 25.85
CA ARG A 172 11.25 14.34 25.48
C ARG A 172 12.21 13.35 24.84
N ASP A 173 12.84 13.74 23.74
CA ASP A 173 13.86 12.98 23.00
C ASP A 173 13.44 11.54 22.61
N ALA A 174 12.14 11.25 22.58
CA ALA A 174 11.59 9.92 22.27
C ALA A 174 11.86 9.47 20.84
N VAL A 175 12.08 10.42 19.93
CA VAL A 175 12.31 10.15 18.51
C VAL A 175 13.47 11.01 18.04
N VAL A 176 14.37 10.40 17.28
CA VAL A 176 15.46 11.07 16.56
C VAL A 176 14.85 11.85 15.40
N THR A 177 14.98 13.17 15.42
CA THR A 177 14.50 14.06 14.36
C THR A 177 15.64 14.60 13.49
N SER A 178 16.87 14.55 14.00
CA SER A 178 18.11 14.97 13.36
C SER A 178 19.23 13.94 13.58
N PRO A 179 20.25 13.82 12.70
CA PRO A 179 21.34 12.84 12.85
C PRO A 179 22.15 12.95 14.14
N GLU A 180 22.19 14.13 14.75
CA GLU A 180 22.85 14.41 16.04
C GLU A 180 22.02 14.04 17.27
N ASP A 181 20.73 13.74 17.12
CA ASP A 181 19.85 13.43 18.26
C ASP A 181 20.19 12.04 18.81
N THR A 182 20.26 11.95 20.14
CA THR A 182 20.35 10.66 20.85
C THR A 182 18.96 10.34 21.42
N PRO A 183 18.33 9.20 21.06
CA PRO A 183 17.00 8.91 21.53
C PRO A 183 17.00 8.56 23.02
N ASP A 184 16.05 9.11 23.76
CA ASP A 184 15.63 8.60 25.06
C ASP A 184 14.83 7.32 24.83
N LEU A 185 15.49 6.17 25.02
CA LEU A 185 14.89 4.85 24.82
C LEU A 185 13.69 4.58 25.75
N GLU A 186 13.61 5.26 26.89
CA GLU A 186 12.52 5.09 27.85
C GLU A 186 11.23 5.74 27.32
N HIS A 187 11.36 6.98 26.83
CA HIS A 187 10.25 7.68 26.20
C HIS A 187 9.95 7.15 24.79
N ALA A 188 10.94 6.61 24.07
CA ALA A 188 10.74 5.97 22.77
C ALA A 188 9.78 4.77 22.85
N ALA A 189 9.82 4.01 23.96
CA ALA A 189 8.93 2.87 24.16
C ALA A 189 7.44 3.26 24.26
N ILE A 190 7.13 4.52 24.58
CA ILE A 190 5.74 5.01 24.70
C ILE A 190 5.03 5.06 23.34
N TRP A 191 5.77 5.20 22.23
CA TRP A 191 5.22 5.17 20.88
C TRP A 191 4.62 3.83 20.47
N GLY A 192 5.03 2.74 21.14
CA GLY A 192 4.54 1.39 20.86
C GLY A 192 3.36 0.93 21.72
N LEU A 193 2.88 1.77 22.65
CA LEU A 193 1.68 1.51 23.46
C LEU A 193 0.40 1.71 22.64
#